data_AF-A0A015LCL4-F1
#
_entry.id   AF-A0A015LCL4-F1
#
_cell.length_a   1.000
_cell.length_b   1.000
_cell.length_c   1.000
_cell.angle_alpha   90.00
_cell.angle_beta   90.00
_cell.angle_gamma   90.00
#
_symmetry.space_group_name_H-M   'P 1'
#
loop_
_entity.id
_entity.type
_entity.pdbx_description
1 polymer ?
#
loop_
_entity_poly.entity_id
_entity_poly.type
_entity_poly.pdbx_seq_one_letter_code
_entity_poly.pdbx_strand_id
1 'polypeptide(L)'
;MQQEFYFLFMRKCPELKYFDMKSIKHQIFYFPEAMIRLESLCELTCETSTDASYFYGLTLYCQYVQKLIIFNTDPKSYYGIVRLIEVQKNLKHFEWVDDFNDGHFTSDDHYEKVLLTLEKKAESLNYLKVFFEYMLNRDYEILQDVLSKFSKLKVLIIDALLYFEDEQVDKLQMQVYSELELLSMNNNRIDIIYSIIENSGSRLKEVLFRPYDAIDCDYEGFDENSLIFIRKIYENCPLIEYLSITFPSLEEHFAEFEKLLKICQNLKSLLLLIFSDIETNEEYLKNGEILLKILTRSASSNLKEIRICNGIKFSLENLEEFFEKWKGKHALSILTVDPIYLEEDYTKLINKYKSDGIIKDFKYVNHAELDNSYTL
;
A
#
# COMPACT_ATOMS: atom_id res chain seq x y z
N MET A 1 7.99 -31.68 -27.10
CA MET A 1 8.21 -30.22 -27.21
C MET A 1 8.32 -29.50 -25.86
N GLN A 2 7.25 -29.33 -25.06
CA GLN A 2 7.35 -28.58 -23.79
C GLN A 2 8.25 -29.27 -22.74
N GLN A 3 8.12 -30.58 -22.55
CA GLN A 3 8.99 -31.34 -21.63
C GLN A 3 10.48 -31.30 -22.05
N GLU A 4 10.76 -31.38 -23.35
CA GLU A 4 12.13 -31.25 -23.88
C GLU A 4 12.70 -29.85 -23.66
N PHE A 5 11.86 -28.81 -23.78
CA PHE A 5 12.24 -27.45 -23.44
C PHE A 5 12.63 -27.35 -21.96
N TYR A 6 11.81 -27.85 -21.03
CA TYR A 6 12.15 -27.81 -19.61
C TYR A 6 13.41 -28.64 -19.28
N PHE A 7 13.58 -29.80 -19.90
CA PHE A 7 14.80 -30.59 -19.75
C PHE A 7 16.04 -29.81 -20.23
N LEU A 8 15.97 -29.20 -21.42
CA LEU A 8 17.05 -28.37 -21.96
C LEU A 8 17.31 -27.15 -21.07
N PHE A 9 16.26 -26.51 -20.57
CA PHE A 9 16.32 -25.37 -19.67
C PHE A 9 17.07 -25.73 -18.37
N MET A 10 16.66 -26.79 -17.66
CA MET A 10 17.32 -27.19 -16.41
C MET A 10 18.78 -27.62 -16.63
N ARG A 11 19.07 -28.23 -17.78
CA ARG A 11 20.42 -28.65 -18.14
C ARG A 11 21.32 -27.47 -18.52
N LYS A 12 20.80 -26.47 -19.24
CA LYS A 12 21.59 -25.37 -19.81
C LYS A 12 21.62 -24.11 -18.95
N CYS A 13 20.68 -23.93 -18.03
CA CYS A 13 20.64 -22.77 -17.12
C CYS A 13 21.60 -23.02 -15.93
N PRO A 14 22.76 -22.35 -15.85
CA PRO A 14 23.75 -22.64 -14.80
C PRO A 14 23.32 -22.14 -13.42
N GLU A 15 22.52 -21.09 -13.33
CA GLU A 15 22.00 -20.52 -12.09
C GLU A 15 20.53 -20.14 -12.29
N LEU A 16 19.63 -20.74 -11.51
CA LEU A 16 18.21 -20.40 -11.53
C LEU A 16 17.87 -19.62 -10.27
N LYS A 17 18.03 -18.30 -10.30
CA LYS A 17 17.77 -17.44 -9.14
C LYS A 17 16.31 -17.00 -9.03
N TYR A 18 15.63 -16.90 -10.16
CA TYR A 18 14.25 -16.40 -10.25
C TYR A 18 13.44 -17.41 -11.04
N PHE A 19 12.29 -17.80 -10.52
CA PHE A 19 11.41 -18.73 -11.23
C PHE A 19 9.94 -18.35 -11.04
N ASP A 20 9.29 -18.01 -12.14
CA ASP A 20 7.84 -17.88 -12.21
C ASP A 20 7.24 -19.18 -12.75
N MET A 21 6.44 -19.85 -11.93
CA MET A 21 5.82 -21.13 -12.25
C MET A 21 4.32 -21.02 -12.56
N LYS A 22 3.74 -19.83 -12.73
CA LYS A 22 2.30 -19.62 -13.02
C LYS A 22 1.76 -20.29 -14.29
N SER A 23 2.60 -20.90 -15.11
CA SER A 23 2.15 -21.63 -16.30
C SER A 23 2.86 -22.97 -16.46
N ILE A 24 3.39 -23.51 -15.36
CA ILE A 24 4.12 -24.77 -15.38
C ILE A 24 3.15 -25.93 -15.61
N LYS A 25 3.46 -26.77 -16.59
CA LYS A 25 2.65 -27.96 -16.93
C LYS A 25 3.40 -29.28 -16.74
N HIS A 26 4.71 -29.21 -16.50
CA HIS A 26 5.56 -30.39 -16.34
C HIS A 26 6.41 -30.31 -15.08
N GLN A 27 6.47 -31.42 -14.33
CA GLN A 27 7.21 -31.54 -13.08
C GLN A 27 8.73 -31.49 -13.35
N ILE A 28 9.32 -30.31 -13.19
CA ILE A 28 10.74 -30.06 -13.49
C ILE A 28 11.70 -30.71 -12.49
N PHE A 29 11.21 -31.08 -11.30
CA PHE A 29 12.02 -31.63 -10.21
C PHE A 29 12.46 -33.10 -10.43
N TYR A 30 11.97 -33.77 -11.48
CA TYR A 30 12.47 -35.10 -11.87
C TYR A 30 13.70 -35.07 -12.77
N PHE A 31 14.09 -33.90 -13.27
CA PHE A 31 15.31 -33.82 -14.07
C PHE A 31 16.55 -33.97 -13.18
N PRO A 32 17.58 -34.73 -13.59
CA PRO A 32 18.76 -34.98 -12.75
C PRO A 32 19.44 -33.69 -12.27
N GLU A 33 19.47 -32.67 -13.11
CA GLU A 33 20.08 -31.37 -12.80
C GLU A 33 19.18 -30.48 -11.93
N ALA A 34 17.92 -30.84 -11.69
CA ALA A 34 16.94 -29.97 -11.05
C ALA A 34 17.28 -29.62 -9.60
N MET A 35 17.85 -30.57 -8.85
CA MET A 35 18.27 -30.35 -7.46
C MET A 35 19.19 -29.12 -7.36
N ILE A 36 20.27 -29.10 -8.15
CA ILE A 36 21.27 -28.01 -8.10
C ILE A 36 20.64 -26.68 -8.51
N ARG A 37 19.75 -26.68 -9.52
CA ARG A 37 19.12 -25.44 -10.00
C ARG A 37 18.13 -24.88 -8.99
N LEU A 38 17.29 -25.74 -8.42
CA LEU A 38 16.24 -25.36 -7.48
C LEU A 38 16.81 -24.98 -6.11
N GLU A 39 17.93 -25.57 -5.68
CA GLU A 39 18.64 -25.16 -4.46
C GLU A 39 19.16 -23.71 -4.54
N SER A 40 19.52 -23.24 -5.73
CA SER A 40 20.01 -21.86 -5.96
C SER A 40 18.90 -20.79 -6.02
N LEU A 41 17.63 -21.20 -5.90
CA LEU A 41 16.48 -20.32 -6.10
C LEU A 41 16.35 -19.29 -4.98
N CYS A 42 16.33 -18.02 -5.36
CA CYS A 42 16.18 -16.88 -4.45
C CYS A 42 14.75 -16.33 -4.48
N GLU A 43 14.09 -16.36 -5.64
CA GLU A 43 12.75 -15.84 -5.82
C GLU A 43 11.85 -16.84 -6.55
N LEU A 44 10.66 -17.05 -6.00
CA LEU A 44 9.66 -17.95 -6.54
C LEU A 44 8.30 -17.26 -6.61
N THR A 45 7.71 -17.27 -7.79
CA THR A 45 6.32 -16.85 -8.01
C THR A 45 5.51 -18.07 -8.40
N CYS A 46 4.43 -18.37 -7.69
CA CYS A 46 3.58 -19.53 -7.95
C CYS A 46 2.10 -19.21 -7.82
N GLU A 47 1.25 -20.12 -8.30
CA GLU A 47 -0.20 -20.01 -8.20
C GLU A 47 -0.85 -21.22 -7.53
N THR A 48 -1.92 -21.00 -6.77
CA THR A 48 -2.62 -22.05 -5.98
C THR A 48 -3.29 -23.11 -6.87
N SER A 49 -3.59 -22.79 -8.13
CA SER A 49 -4.11 -23.71 -9.15
C SER A 49 -3.09 -24.79 -9.56
N THR A 50 -1.79 -24.59 -9.29
CA THR A 50 -0.76 -25.58 -9.64
C THR A 50 -0.97 -26.85 -8.82
N ASP A 51 -0.84 -28.02 -9.43
CA ASP A 51 -1.01 -29.31 -8.75
C ASP A 51 -0.10 -29.45 -7.52
N ALA A 52 -0.65 -29.93 -6.39
CA ALA A 52 0.03 -29.98 -5.10
C ALA A 52 1.35 -30.77 -5.13
N SER A 53 1.48 -31.76 -6.01
CA SER A 53 2.71 -32.54 -6.18
C SER A 53 3.92 -31.68 -6.60
N TYR A 54 3.69 -30.54 -7.26
CA TYR A 54 4.75 -29.60 -7.60
C TYR A 54 5.37 -28.96 -6.36
N PHE A 55 4.53 -28.50 -5.45
CA PHE A 55 5.01 -27.89 -4.21
C PHE A 55 5.75 -28.90 -3.35
N TYR A 56 5.25 -30.14 -3.23
CA TYR A 56 5.98 -31.19 -2.52
C TYR A 56 7.35 -31.46 -3.16
N GLY A 57 7.43 -31.57 -4.49
CA GLY A 57 8.71 -31.74 -5.20
C GLY A 57 9.67 -30.57 -4.98
N LEU A 58 9.18 -29.33 -5.00
CA LEU A 58 9.97 -28.13 -4.73
C LEU A 58 10.50 -28.11 -3.30
N THR A 59 9.71 -28.53 -2.30
CA THR A 59 10.13 -28.49 -0.88
C THR A 59 11.37 -29.33 -0.57
N LEU A 60 11.69 -30.32 -1.42
CA LEU A 60 12.88 -31.15 -1.29
C LEU A 60 14.18 -30.36 -1.55
N TYR A 61 14.13 -29.36 -2.43
CA TYR A 61 15.32 -28.68 -2.94
C TYR A 61 15.30 -27.16 -2.67
N CYS A 62 14.13 -26.53 -2.74
CA CYS A 62 13.93 -25.09 -2.52
C CYS A 62 13.74 -24.81 -1.02
N GLN A 63 14.82 -24.59 -0.28
CA GLN A 63 14.78 -24.27 1.17
C GLN A 63 15.34 -22.88 1.53
N TYR A 64 15.80 -22.13 0.53
CA TYR A 64 16.51 -20.86 0.70
C TYR A 64 15.89 -19.72 -0.12
N VAL A 65 14.63 -19.87 -0.53
CA VAL A 65 13.89 -18.79 -1.19
C VAL A 65 13.76 -17.61 -0.22
N GLN A 66 14.16 -16.44 -0.70
CA GLN A 66 14.12 -15.19 0.05
C GLN A 66 12.87 -14.38 -0.28
N LYS A 67 12.37 -14.49 -1.51
CA LYS A 67 11.14 -13.84 -1.97
C LYS A 67 10.15 -14.87 -2.52
N LEU A 68 8.98 -14.94 -1.91
CA LEU A 68 7.90 -15.84 -2.32
C LEU A 68 6.65 -15.01 -2.63
N ILE A 69 6.16 -15.11 -3.86
CA ILE A 69 4.92 -14.48 -4.32
C ILE A 69 3.92 -15.58 -4.67
N ILE A 70 2.73 -15.50 -4.08
CA ILE A 70 1.67 -16.48 -4.28
C ILE A 70 0.44 -15.79 -4.85
N PHE A 71 0.05 -16.20 -6.06
CA PHE A 71 -1.22 -15.84 -6.67
C PHE A 71 -2.26 -16.90 -6.33
N ASN A 72 -3.30 -16.51 -5.62
CA ASN A 72 -4.39 -17.41 -5.31
C ASN A 72 -5.43 -17.36 -6.43
N THR A 73 -5.34 -18.27 -7.38
CA THR A 73 -6.20 -18.32 -8.58
C THR A 73 -7.20 -19.48 -8.55
N ASP A 74 -6.87 -20.57 -7.84
CA ASP A 74 -7.77 -21.71 -7.62
C ASP A 74 -7.34 -22.47 -6.34
N PRO A 75 -8.20 -22.57 -5.32
CA PRO A 75 -7.91 -23.08 -3.98
C PRO A 75 -7.54 -24.59 -3.84
N LYS A 76 -6.79 -25.19 -4.77
CA LYS A 76 -6.55 -26.65 -4.81
C LYS A 76 -5.35 -27.14 -4.01
N SER A 77 -4.32 -26.32 -3.85
CA SER A 77 -2.99 -26.81 -3.42
C SER A 77 -2.41 -26.12 -2.19
N TYR A 78 -3.27 -25.58 -1.31
CA TYR A 78 -2.83 -24.86 -0.10
C TYR A 78 -1.88 -25.64 0.79
N TYR A 79 -2.11 -26.95 1.00
CA TYR A 79 -1.21 -27.75 1.82
C TYR A 79 0.21 -27.83 1.25
N GLY A 80 0.34 -27.85 -0.08
CA GLY A 80 1.62 -27.78 -0.77
C GLY A 80 2.31 -26.44 -0.53
N ILE A 81 1.56 -25.34 -0.65
CA ILE A 81 2.05 -23.97 -0.39
C ILE A 81 2.47 -23.78 1.07
N VAL A 82 1.64 -24.19 2.02
CA VAL A 82 1.96 -24.15 3.45
C VAL A 82 3.26 -24.89 3.72
N ARG A 83 3.43 -26.09 3.13
CA ARG A 83 4.67 -26.85 3.25
C ARG A 83 5.85 -26.13 2.61
N LEU A 84 5.65 -25.48 1.46
CA LEU A 84 6.68 -24.69 0.79
C LEU A 84 7.15 -23.53 1.66
N ILE A 85 6.23 -22.78 2.29
CA ILE A 85 6.58 -21.69 3.22
C ILE A 85 7.34 -22.27 4.43
N GLU A 86 6.85 -23.36 5.00
CA GLU A 86 7.40 -23.99 6.20
C GLU A 86 8.89 -24.36 6.04
N VAL A 87 9.31 -24.89 4.89
CA VAL A 87 10.69 -25.33 4.68
C VAL A 87 11.68 -24.19 4.41
N GLN A 88 11.22 -22.95 4.18
CA GLN A 88 12.12 -21.84 3.91
C GLN A 88 12.89 -21.42 5.17
N LYS A 89 14.21 -21.35 5.08
CA LYS A 89 15.10 -21.03 6.20
C LYS A 89 15.40 -19.54 6.34
N ASN A 90 15.13 -18.73 5.32
CA ASN A 90 15.50 -17.31 5.28
C ASN A 90 14.53 -16.49 4.40
N LEU A 91 13.22 -16.69 4.61
CA LEU A 91 12.19 -15.98 3.88
C LEU A 91 12.14 -14.52 4.38
N LYS A 92 12.39 -13.57 3.48
CA LYS A 92 12.46 -12.13 3.79
C LYS A 92 11.30 -11.35 3.22
N HIS A 93 10.74 -11.82 2.11
CA HIS A 93 9.71 -11.14 1.36
C HIS A 93 8.61 -12.14 1.04
N PHE A 94 7.39 -11.81 1.45
CA PHE A 94 6.22 -12.62 1.17
C PHE A 94 5.11 -11.76 0.58
N GLU A 95 4.51 -12.25 -0.50
CA GLU A 95 3.32 -11.67 -1.09
C GLU A 95 2.24 -12.74 -1.26
N TRP A 96 1.02 -12.41 -0.86
CA TRP A 96 -0.18 -13.15 -1.19
C TRP A 96 -1.13 -12.24 -1.97
N VAL A 97 -1.58 -12.70 -3.14
CA VAL A 97 -2.48 -11.95 -4.01
C VAL A 97 -3.62 -12.86 -4.43
N ASP A 98 -4.81 -12.62 -3.91
CA ASP A 98 -6.03 -13.20 -4.48
C ASP A 98 -6.25 -12.69 -5.91
N ASP A 99 -6.52 -13.64 -6.82
CA ASP A 99 -6.71 -13.41 -8.26
C ASP A 99 -7.62 -14.53 -8.82
N PHE A 100 -8.76 -14.73 -8.16
CA PHE A 100 -9.74 -15.75 -8.55
C PHE A 100 -11.05 -15.09 -8.99
N ASN A 101 -11.77 -15.71 -9.92
CA ASN A 101 -13.07 -15.17 -10.33
C ASN A 101 -14.12 -15.39 -9.22
N ASP A 102 -14.93 -14.35 -8.97
CA ASP A 102 -16.12 -14.36 -8.11
C ASP A 102 -16.94 -15.64 -8.32
N GLY A 103 -16.82 -16.62 -7.41
CA GLY A 103 -17.54 -17.89 -7.51
C GLY A 103 -16.81 -19.12 -6.99
N HIS A 104 -15.49 -19.07 -6.83
CA HIS A 104 -14.70 -20.18 -6.27
C HIS A 104 -14.57 -20.10 -4.74
N PHE A 105 -15.72 -20.09 -4.06
CA PHE A 105 -15.76 -20.08 -2.61
C PHE A 105 -15.37 -21.45 -2.05
N THR A 106 -14.16 -21.59 -1.52
CA THR A 106 -13.84 -22.73 -0.65
C THR A 106 -14.11 -22.38 0.81
N SER A 107 -14.86 -23.26 1.48
CA SER A 107 -15.26 -23.20 2.89
C SER A 107 -14.11 -23.29 3.89
N ASP A 108 -12.91 -23.64 3.43
CA ASP A 108 -11.84 -24.06 4.32
C ASP A 108 -10.92 -22.89 4.67
N ASP A 109 -10.54 -22.78 5.94
CA ASP A 109 -9.69 -21.73 6.52
C ASP A 109 -8.23 -21.86 6.09
N HIS A 110 -8.00 -21.62 4.80
CA HIS A 110 -6.68 -21.74 4.19
C HIS A 110 -5.76 -20.58 4.57
N TYR A 111 -6.32 -19.39 4.75
CA TYR A 111 -5.57 -18.19 5.15
C TYR A 111 -4.98 -18.36 6.54
N GLU A 112 -5.73 -18.91 7.52
CA GLU A 112 -5.22 -19.22 8.85
C GLU A 112 -3.91 -20.02 8.78
N LYS A 113 -3.90 -21.14 8.04
CA LYS A 113 -2.72 -22.01 7.98
C LYS A 113 -1.52 -21.33 7.34
N VAL A 114 -1.75 -20.48 6.33
CA VAL A 114 -0.69 -19.68 5.69
C VAL A 114 -0.14 -18.68 6.70
N LEU A 115 -1.00 -17.92 7.37
CA LEU A 115 -0.64 -16.88 8.34
C LEU A 115 0.11 -17.47 9.55
N LEU A 116 -0.40 -18.54 10.16
CA LEU A 116 0.29 -19.25 11.26
C LEU A 116 1.64 -19.83 10.83
N THR A 117 1.80 -20.19 9.55
CA THR A 117 3.08 -20.66 9.03
C THR A 117 4.05 -19.50 8.81
N LEU A 118 3.55 -18.33 8.38
CA LEU A 118 4.33 -17.11 8.26
C LEU A 118 4.76 -16.54 9.62
N GLU A 119 3.94 -16.68 10.66
CA GLU A 119 4.30 -16.32 12.03
C GLU A 119 5.63 -16.97 12.45
N LYS A 120 5.82 -18.24 12.09
CA LYS A 120 7.08 -18.98 12.34
C LYS A 120 8.29 -18.43 11.57
N LYS A 121 8.07 -17.51 10.62
CA LYS A 121 9.09 -16.82 9.82
C LYS A 121 9.27 -15.36 10.24
N ALA A 122 8.64 -14.92 11.32
CA ALA A 122 8.59 -13.52 11.68
C ALA A 122 9.97 -12.88 11.92
N GLU A 123 10.93 -13.63 12.43
CA GLU A 123 12.31 -13.16 12.69
C GLU A 123 13.11 -12.85 11.42
N SER A 124 12.71 -13.38 10.26
CA SER A 124 13.40 -13.14 8.98
C SER A 124 12.60 -12.29 8.01
N LEU A 125 11.29 -12.10 8.25
CA LEU A 125 10.39 -11.42 7.34
C LEU A 125 10.50 -9.89 7.47
N ASN A 126 10.85 -9.23 6.37
CA ASN A 126 11.03 -7.78 6.30
C ASN A 126 9.98 -7.11 5.42
N TYR A 127 9.34 -7.86 4.53
CA TYR A 127 8.32 -7.38 3.60
C TYR A 127 7.14 -8.34 3.61
N LEU A 128 5.95 -7.80 3.89
CA LEU A 128 4.69 -8.51 3.83
C LEU A 128 3.71 -7.70 2.99
N LYS A 129 3.21 -8.33 1.92
CA LYS A 129 2.07 -7.82 1.15
C LYS A 129 0.97 -8.86 1.11
N VAL A 130 -0.23 -8.44 1.45
CA VAL A 130 -1.41 -9.30 1.47
C VAL A 130 -2.54 -8.57 0.78
N PHE A 131 -3.02 -9.14 -0.31
CA PHE A 131 -4.27 -8.78 -0.96
C PHE A 131 -5.23 -9.95 -0.78
N PHE A 132 -6.26 -9.73 0.03
CA PHE A 132 -7.34 -10.70 0.23
C PHE A 132 -8.62 -10.14 -0.36
N GLU A 133 -9.25 -10.91 -1.25
CA GLU A 133 -10.55 -10.53 -1.79
C GLU A 133 -11.60 -10.54 -0.67
N TYR A 134 -12.54 -9.60 -0.75
CA TYR A 134 -13.63 -9.50 0.21
C TYR A 134 -14.51 -10.75 0.14
N MET A 135 -14.67 -11.44 1.26
CA MET A 135 -15.59 -12.56 1.39
C MET A 135 -16.53 -12.35 2.58
N LEU A 136 -17.84 -12.35 2.29
CA LEU A 136 -18.89 -12.28 3.31
C LEU A 136 -18.67 -13.37 4.37
N ASN A 137 -18.68 -12.99 5.65
CA ASN A 137 -18.54 -13.86 6.83
C ASN A 137 -17.16 -14.53 7.01
N ARG A 138 -16.10 -14.01 6.40
CA ARG A 138 -14.72 -14.39 6.75
C ARG A 138 -14.14 -13.33 7.66
N ASP A 139 -13.80 -13.75 8.87
CA ASP A 139 -13.00 -12.93 9.76
C ASP A 139 -11.52 -13.27 9.57
N TYR A 140 -10.68 -12.24 9.51
CA TYR A 140 -9.24 -12.36 9.37
C TYR A 140 -8.54 -12.12 10.72
N GLU A 141 -9.21 -12.43 11.85
CA GLU A 141 -8.69 -12.29 13.23
C GLU A 141 -7.24 -12.76 13.37
N ILE A 142 -6.90 -13.90 12.73
CA ILE A 142 -5.55 -14.47 12.81
C ILE A 142 -4.49 -13.59 12.14
N LEU A 143 -4.83 -12.83 11.10
CA LEU A 143 -3.89 -11.87 10.53
C LEU A 143 -3.49 -10.85 11.60
N GLN A 144 -4.44 -10.40 12.42
CA GLN A 144 -4.21 -9.42 13.48
C GLN A 144 -3.25 -9.96 14.54
N ASP A 145 -3.47 -11.20 14.99
CA ASP A 145 -2.59 -11.87 15.96
C ASP A 145 -1.19 -12.09 15.41
N VAL A 146 -1.09 -12.47 14.13
CA VAL A 146 0.19 -12.75 13.47
C VAL A 146 0.98 -11.46 13.18
N LEU A 147 0.31 -10.36 12.84
CA LEU A 147 0.95 -9.06 12.63
C LEU A 147 1.77 -8.62 13.86
N SER A 148 1.27 -8.93 15.07
CA SER A 148 1.95 -8.65 16.34
C SER A 148 3.34 -9.26 16.47
N LYS A 149 3.64 -10.32 15.70
CA LYS A 149 4.91 -11.06 15.80
C LYS A 149 5.99 -10.53 14.86
N PHE A 150 5.63 -9.74 13.84
CA PHE A 150 6.57 -9.28 12.81
C PHE A 150 7.39 -8.06 13.24
N SER A 151 8.20 -8.21 14.30
CA SER A 151 9.02 -7.12 14.85
C SER A 151 10.11 -6.59 13.89
N LYS A 152 10.49 -7.39 12.89
CA LYS A 152 11.51 -7.11 11.86
C LYS A 152 10.95 -6.49 10.58
N LEU A 153 9.63 -6.29 10.52
CA LEU A 153 8.97 -5.83 9.32
C LEU A 153 9.34 -4.39 8.99
N LYS A 154 9.70 -4.15 7.73
CA LYS A 154 10.00 -2.82 7.18
C LYS A 154 8.90 -2.32 6.26
N VAL A 155 8.23 -3.23 5.57
CA VAL A 155 7.18 -2.91 4.62
C VAL A 155 5.98 -3.79 4.94
N LEU A 156 4.86 -3.13 5.25
CA LEU A 156 3.56 -3.76 5.45
C LEU A 156 2.58 -3.18 4.43
N ILE A 157 2.03 -4.04 3.57
CA ILE A 157 1.00 -3.69 2.61
C ILE A 157 -0.19 -4.62 2.82
N ILE A 158 -1.32 -4.07 3.22
CA ILE A 158 -2.57 -4.79 3.40
C ILE A 158 -3.61 -4.14 2.47
N ASP A 159 -4.19 -4.96 1.62
CA ASP A 159 -5.32 -4.58 0.79
C ASP A 159 -6.38 -5.67 0.95
N ALA A 160 -7.06 -5.58 2.09
CA ALA A 160 -8.03 -6.53 2.59
C ALA A 160 -8.95 -5.79 3.55
N LEU A 161 -10.25 -6.08 3.51
CA LEU A 161 -11.18 -5.55 4.50
C LEU A 161 -11.01 -6.29 5.82
N LEU A 162 -10.38 -5.64 6.79
CA LEU A 162 -10.18 -6.20 8.13
C LEU A 162 -11.23 -5.64 9.08
N TYR A 163 -11.97 -6.53 9.72
CA TYR A 163 -12.87 -6.18 10.81
C TYR A 163 -12.11 -6.32 12.12
N PHE A 164 -12.00 -5.23 12.89
CA PHE A 164 -11.41 -5.23 14.22
C PHE A 164 -12.46 -4.86 15.25
N GLU A 165 -12.67 -5.73 16.23
CA GLU A 165 -13.35 -5.36 17.47
C GLU A 165 -12.47 -4.41 18.30
N ASP A 166 -13.07 -3.57 19.15
CA ASP A 166 -12.33 -2.58 19.94
C ASP A 166 -11.20 -3.21 20.80
N GLU A 167 -11.43 -4.40 21.38
CA GLU A 167 -10.41 -5.13 22.15
C GLU A 167 -9.20 -5.53 21.28
N GLN A 168 -9.42 -5.80 19.99
CA GLN A 168 -8.35 -6.14 19.06
C GLN A 168 -7.55 -4.90 18.65
N VAL A 169 -8.21 -3.74 18.51
CA VAL A 169 -7.53 -2.45 18.29
C VAL A 169 -6.64 -2.11 19.49
N ASP A 170 -7.13 -2.30 20.72
CA ASP A 170 -6.34 -2.12 21.94
C ASP A 170 -5.09 -3.02 21.96
N LYS A 171 -5.21 -4.27 21.48
CA LYS A 171 -4.06 -5.19 21.35
C LYS A 171 -3.05 -4.70 20.32
N LEU A 172 -3.49 -4.14 19.19
CA LEU A 172 -2.57 -3.52 18.21
C LEU A 172 -1.81 -2.34 18.82
N GLN A 173 -2.46 -1.54 19.65
CA GLN A 173 -1.84 -0.39 20.33
C GLN A 173 -0.73 -0.77 21.31
N MET A 174 -0.67 -2.03 21.76
CA MET A 174 0.38 -2.53 22.65
C MET A 174 1.59 -3.13 21.91
N GLN A 175 1.54 -3.24 20.58
CA GLN A 175 2.56 -3.91 19.79
C GLN A 175 3.69 -2.97 19.42
N VAL A 176 4.83 -3.48 18.93
CA VAL A 176 5.98 -2.65 18.56
C VAL A 176 6.48 -3.01 17.17
N TYR A 177 6.32 -2.07 16.24
CA TYR A 177 6.73 -2.18 14.84
C TYR A 177 8.03 -1.38 14.60
N SER A 178 9.08 -1.70 15.36
CA SER A 178 10.28 -0.84 15.52
C SER A 178 11.11 -0.61 14.25
N GLU A 179 10.97 -1.44 13.24
CA GLU A 179 11.71 -1.35 11.97
C GLU A 179 10.82 -0.89 10.79
N LEU A 180 9.54 -0.56 11.02
CA LEU A 180 8.59 -0.27 9.96
C LEU A 180 8.90 1.08 9.28
N GLU A 181 9.08 1.03 7.96
CA GLU A 181 9.42 2.18 7.11
C GLU A 181 8.27 2.54 6.15
N LEU A 182 7.46 1.57 5.72
CA LEU A 182 6.31 1.74 4.84
C LEU A 182 5.09 0.99 5.39
N LEU A 183 3.99 1.72 5.56
CA LEU A 183 2.67 1.19 5.88
C LEU A 183 1.70 1.56 4.75
N SER A 184 1.09 0.56 4.12
CA SER A 184 0.01 0.74 3.15
C SER A 184 -1.19 -0.09 3.54
N MET A 185 -2.34 0.53 3.80
CA MET A 185 -3.56 -0.17 4.23
C MET A 185 -4.79 0.36 3.50
N ASN A 186 -5.19 -0.30 2.41
CA ASN A 186 -6.44 0.03 1.70
C ASN A 186 -7.61 -0.76 2.32
N ASN A 187 -8.85 -0.31 2.14
CA ASN A 187 -10.03 -0.99 2.71
C ASN A 187 -9.96 -1.21 4.23
N ASN A 188 -9.43 -0.23 4.98
CA ASN A 188 -9.29 -0.34 6.43
C ASN A 188 -9.71 0.95 7.12
N ARG A 189 -10.21 0.83 8.34
CA ARG A 189 -10.47 1.96 9.23
C ARG A 189 -9.17 2.68 9.60
N ILE A 190 -9.25 3.99 9.75
CA ILE A 190 -8.17 4.91 10.14
C ILE A 190 -7.66 4.59 11.55
N ASP A 191 -8.50 4.10 12.45
CA ASP A 191 -8.10 3.71 13.81
C ASP A 191 -7.08 2.57 13.85
N ILE A 192 -7.26 1.58 12.97
CA ILE A 192 -6.30 0.50 12.77
C ILE A 192 -4.97 1.09 12.27
N ILE A 193 -5.02 2.00 11.29
CA ILE A 193 -3.83 2.61 10.69
C ILE A 193 -3.06 3.42 11.74
N TYR A 194 -3.72 4.30 12.50
CA TYR A 194 -3.00 5.09 13.51
C TYR A 194 -2.48 4.25 14.68
N SER A 195 -3.15 3.14 15.01
CA SER A 195 -2.69 2.22 16.07
C SER A 195 -1.35 1.56 15.72
N ILE A 196 -1.10 1.27 14.44
CA ILE A 196 0.21 0.79 13.96
C ILE A 196 1.24 1.93 13.94
N ILE A 197 0.83 3.13 13.50
CA ILE A 197 1.70 4.32 13.43
C ILE A 197 2.28 4.68 14.80
N GLU A 198 1.45 4.72 15.83
CA GLU A 198 1.85 5.03 17.21
C GLU A 198 2.99 4.12 17.70
N ASN A 199 3.06 2.91 17.15
CA ASN A 199 3.99 1.86 17.54
C ASN A 199 5.14 1.61 16.57
N SER A 200 5.29 2.44 15.54
CA SER A 200 6.22 2.24 14.41
C SER A 200 7.69 2.65 14.67
N GLY A 201 8.04 2.99 15.90
CA GLY A 201 9.43 3.33 16.27
C GLY A 201 10.00 4.58 15.57
N SER A 202 9.13 5.45 15.04
CA SER A 202 9.47 6.70 14.36
C SER A 202 10.32 6.59 13.09
N ARG A 203 10.25 5.44 12.40
CA ARG A 203 10.99 5.19 11.16
C ARG A 203 10.13 5.27 9.89
N LEU A 204 8.81 5.42 10.04
CA LEU A 204 7.89 5.54 8.92
C LEU A 204 8.26 6.71 8.00
N LYS A 205 8.41 6.38 6.72
CA LYS A 205 8.61 7.30 5.60
C LYS A 205 7.38 7.35 4.71
N GLU A 206 6.57 6.30 4.73
CA GLU A 206 5.40 6.16 3.85
C GLU A 206 4.21 5.65 4.65
N VAL A 207 3.11 6.40 4.61
CA VAL A 207 1.81 5.98 5.12
C VAL A 207 0.79 6.21 4.01
N LEU A 208 0.26 5.11 3.48
CA LEU A 208 -0.52 5.11 2.25
C LEU A 208 -1.83 4.35 2.46
N PHE A 209 -2.89 4.89 1.90
CA PHE A 209 -4.20 4.25 1.82
C PHE A 209 -5.04 4.99 0.78
N ARG A 210 -6.08 4.31 0.27
CA ARG A 210 -7.12 4.90 -0.58
C ARG A 210 -8.08 5.73 0.29
N PRO A 211 -8.17 7.05 0.09
CA PRO A 211 -8.97 7.91 0.96
C PRO A 211 -10.48 7.59 1.02
N TYR A 212 -11.06 7.12 -0.09
CA TYR A 212 -12.47 6.73 -0.14
C TYR A 212 -12.75 5.49 0.71
N ASP A 213 -11.92 4.46 0.58
CA ASP A 213 -12.03 3.23 1.37
C ASP A 213 -12.01 3.54 2.88
N ALA A 214 -11.16 4.48 3.31
CA ALA A 214 -11.06 4.88 4.70
C ALA A 214 -12.34 5.57 5.20
N ILE A 215 -12.96 6.44 4.40
CA ILE A 215 -14.24 7.07 4.76
C ILE A 215 -15.34 6.02 4.90
N ASP A 216 -15.43 5.09 3.94
CA ASP A 216 -16.46 4.05 3.93
C ASP A 216 -16.31 3.09 5.12
N CYS A 217 -15.08 2.74 5.50
CA CYS A 217 -14.81 1.86 6.64
C CYS A 217 -15.09 2.52 8.00
N ASP A 218 -14.88 3.83 8.12
CA ASP A 218 -14.98 4.59 9.38
C ASP A 218 -16.24 5.44 9.52
N TYR A 219 -17.27 5.20 8.73
CA TYR A 219 -18.42 6.10 8.57
C TYR A 219 -18.97 6.73 9.88
N GLU A 220 -19.08 5.96 10.97
CA GLU A 220 -19.61 6.49 12.25
C GLU A 220 -18.58 7.27 13.08
N GLY A 221 -17.28 6.95 12.97
CA GLY A 221 -16.19 7.52 13.79
C GLY A 221 -15.20 8.39 13.02
N PHE A 222 -15.46 8.64 11.74
CA PHE A 222 -14.51 9.23 10.79
C PHE A 222 -13.96 10.59 11.24
N ASP A 223 -14.81 11.49 11.73
CA ASP A 223 -14.39 12.83 12.13
C ASP A 223 -13.37 12.79 13.28
N GLU A 224 -13.63 11.97 14.30
CA GLU A 224 -12.74 11.80 15.45
C GLU A 224 -11.47 11.03 15.06
N ASN A 225 -11.61 9.90 14.36
CA ASN A 225 -10.49 9.06 13.95
C ASN A 225 -9.53 9.78 12.99
N SER A 226 -10.05 10.55 12.03
CA SER A 226 -9.23 11.35 11.12
C SER A 226 -8.47 12.46 11.86
N LEU A 227 -9.07 13.08 12.88
CA LEU A 227 -8.38 14.06 13.72
C LEU A 227 -7.23 13.41 14.50
N ILE A 228 -7.49 12.27 15.15
CA ILE A 228 -6.48 11.49 15.90
C ILE A 228 -5.35 11.06 14.97
N PHE A 229 -5.68 10.58 13.77
CA PHE A 229 -4.70 10.17 12.77
C PHE A 229 -3.71 11.29 12.43
N ILE A 230 -4.21 12.51 12.13
CA ILE A 230 -3.35 13.66 11.82
C ILE A 230 -2.38 13.92 12.98
N ARG A 231 -2.88 13.84 14.23
CA ARG A 231 -2.05 14.01 15.43
C ARG A 231 -0.98 12.94 15.56
N LYS A 232 -1.35 11.67 15.41
CA LYS A 232 -0.42 10.54 15.50
C LYS A 232 0.66 10.59 14.43
N ILE A 233 0.35 11.06 13.21
CA ILE A 233 1.37 11.25 12.16
C ILE A 233 2.42 12.26 12.60
N TYR A 234 2.04 13.48 13.01
CA TYR A 234 3.05 14.48 13.34
C TYR A 234 3.75 14.20 14.67
N GLU A 235 3.15 13.43 15.58
CA GLU A 235 3.75 12.99 16.85
C GLU A 235 4.78 11.87 16.64
N ASN A 236 4.51 10.92 15.74
CA ASN A 236 5.26 9.68 15.64
C ASN A 236 6.09 9.54 14.36
N CYS A 237 5.80 10.28 13.28
CA CYS A 237 6.41 10.11 11.96
C CYS A 237 7.17 11.36 11.47
N PRO A 238 8.24 11.80 12.15
CA PRO A 238 9.02 12.97 11.72
C PRO A 238 9.78 12.76 10.38
N LEU A 239 9.95 11.50 9.96
CA LEU A 239 10.63 11.12 8.71
C LEU A 239 9.67 10.92 7.53
N ILE A 240 8.37 11.21 7.69
CA ILE A 240 7.38 10.98 6.64
C ILE A 240 7.72 11.75 5.36
N GLU A 241 7.69 11.04 4.24
CA GLU A 241 7.98 11.55 2.89
C GLU A 241 6.77 11.42 1.96
N TYR A 242 5.96 10.37 2.12
CA TYR A 242 4.76 10.10 1.31
C TYR A 242 3.59 9.83 2.24
N LEU A 243 2.51 10.60 2.09
CA LEU A 243 1.37 10.55 2.99
C LEU A 243 0.05 10.56 2.20
N SER A 244 -0.81 9.59 2.48
CA SER A 244 -2.25 9.68 2.24
C SER A 244 -2.93 10.30 3.46
N ILE A 245 -3.88 11.20 3.22
CA ILE A 245 -4.65 11.85 4.27
C ILE A 245 -6.09 12.11 3.79
N THR A 246 -7.04 11.91 4.70
CA THR A 246 -8.45 12.24 4.49
C THR A 246 -9.04 12.81 5.77
N PHE A 247 -9.88 13.83 5.67
CA PHE A 247 -10.56 14.46 6.82
C PHE A 247 -11.78 15.28 6.37
N PRO A 248 -12.76 15.52 7.25
CA PRO A 248 -13.90 16.40 6.96
C PRO A 248 -13.48 17.88 6.88
N SER A 249 -14.23 18.71 6.16
CA SER A 249 -13.96 20.14 5.96
C SER A 249 -14.30 20.99 7.20
N LEU A 250 -13.75 20.62 8.35
CA LEU A 250 -13.92 21.30 9.64
C LEU A 250 -12.67 22.13 9.98
N GLU A 251 -12.88 23.26 10.66
CA GLU A 251 -11.81 24.20 11.02
C GLU A 251 -10.71 23.53 11.87
N GLU A 252 -11.09 22.63 12.78
CA GLU A 252 -10.15 21.92 13.63
C GLU A 252 -9.22 20.98 12.85
N HIS A 253 -9.73 20.27 11.84
CA HIS A 253 -8.92 19.39 10.98
C HIS A 253 -7.95 20.20 10.13
N PHE A 254 -8.38 21.34 9.58
CA PHE A 254 -7.46 22.24 8.89
C PHE A 254 -6.36 22.76 9.82
N ALA A 255 -6.68 23.06 11.08
CA ALA A 255 -5.70 23.51 12.06
C ALA A 255 -4.68 22.41 12.41
N GLU A 256 -5.13 21.16 12.63
CA GLU A 256 -4.21 20.04 12.86
C GLU A 256 -3.39 19.70 11.62
N PHE A 257 -3.98 19.76 10.43
CA PHE A 257 -3.27 19.57 9.17
C PHE A 257 -2.17 20.63 8.96
N GLU A 258 -2.44 21.90 9.31
CA GLU A 258 -1.43 22.95 9.27
C GLU A 258 -0.25 22.65 10.22
N LYS A 259 -0.52 22.11 11.42
CA LYS A 259 0.54 21.67 12.35
C LYS A 259 1.33 20.49 11.77
N LEU A 260 0.66 19.52 11.17
CA LEU A 260 1.31 18.38 10.51
C LEU A 260 2.32 18.87 9.48
N LEU A 261 1.91 19.76 8.58
CA LEU A 261 2.82 20.30 7.55
C LEU A 261 4.01 21.06 8.15
N LYS A 262 3.83 21.76 9.28
CA LYS A 262 4.93 22.46 9.98
C LYS A 262 5.93 21.49 10.60
N ILE A 263 5.49 20.33 11.10
CA ILE A 263 6.35 19.35 11.76
C ILE A 263 7.01 18.42 10.75
N CYS A 264 6.24 17.88 9.80
CA CYS A 264 6.65 16.88 8.82
C CYS A 264 7.39 17.51 7.62
N GLN A 265 8.54 18.13 7.86
CA GLN A 265 9.28 18.88 6.83
C GLN A 265 9.97 18.01 5.75
N ASN A 266 9.95 16.68 5.92
CA ASN A 266 10.47 15.72 4.93
C ASN A 266 9.44 15.35 3.85
N LEU A 267 8.18 15.80 3.98
CA LEU A 267 7.09 15.45 3.08
C LEU A 267 7.42 15.86 1.63
N LYS A 268 7.37 14.88 0.72
CA LYS A 268 7.64 15.00 -0.72
C LYS A 268 6.37 14.85 -1.54
N SER A 269 5.45 13.99 -1.11
CA SER A 269 4.17 13.76 -1.78
C SER A 269 3.02 13.69 -0.79
N LEU A 270 1.88 14.25 -1.19
CA LEU A 270 0.64 14.23 -0.42
C LEU A 270 -0.53 13.77 -1.31
N LEU A 271 -1.21 12.68 -0.95
CA LEU A 271 -2.52 12.31 -1.48
C LEU A 271 -3.59 12.79 -0.50
N LEU A 272 -4.52 13.61 -0.97
CA LEU A 272 -5.49 14.33 -0.14
C LEU A 272 -6.92 14.19 -0.68
N LEU A 273 -7.84 13.85 0.23
CA LEU A 273 -9.28 13.98 0.06
C LEU A 273 -9.84 14.79 1.22
N ILE A 274 -10.60 15.85 0.95
CA ILE A 274 -11.32 16.58 2.00
C ILE A 274 -12.80 16.26 1.85
N PHE A 275 -13.38 15.59 2.82
CA PHE A 275 -14.79 15.24 2.81
C PHE A 275 -15.64 16.45 3.23
N SER A 276 -16.82 16.62 2.65
CA SER A 276 -17.77 17.66 3.03
C SER A 276 -19.18 17.11 2.89
N ASP A 277 -19.97 17.22 3.96
CA ASP A 277 -21.42 16.90 3.93
C ASP A 277 -22.17 17.77 2.90
N ILE A 278 -21.64 18.96 2.60
CA ILE A 278 -22.20 19.91 1.65
C ILE A 278 -21.39 19.82 0.35
N GLU A 279 -21.89 19.03 -0.60
CA GLU A 279 -21.27 18.84 -1.92
C GLU A 279 -21.64 19.96 -2.89
N THR A 280 -21.17 21.19 -2.61
CA THR A 280 -21.38 22.35 -3.47
C THR A 280 -20.07 22.91 -4.01
N ASN A 281 -20.11 23.48 -5.22
CA ASN A 281 -18.94 24.16 -5.79
C ASN A 281 -18.41 25.29 -4.89
N GLU A 282 -19.30 26.01 -4.19
CA GLU A 282 -18.91 27.09 -3.27
C GLU A 282 -18.09 26.55 -2.10
N GLU A 283 -18.53 25.47 -1.46
CA GLU A 283 -17.80 24.85 -0.35
C GLU A 283 -16.46 24.27 -0.81
N TYR A 284 -16.42 23.61 -1.99
CA TYR A 284 -15.18 23.09 -2.54
C TYR A 284 -14.17 24.20 -2.89
N LEU A 285 -14.62 25.35 -3.39
CA LEU A 285 -13.78 26.52 -3.65
C LEU A 285 -13.22 27.12 -2.36
N LYS A 286 -14.06 27.21 -1.33
CA LYS A 286 -13.66 27.66 0.01
C LYS A 286 -12.61 26.72 0.62
N ASN A 287 -12.82 25.40 0.55
CA ASN A 287 -11.85 24.39 0.99
C ASN A 287 -10.53 24.53 0.24
N GLY A 288 -10.58 24.77 -1.07
CA GLY A 288 -9.38 24.99 -1.87
C GLY A 288 -8.63 26.26 -1.51
N GLU A 289 -9.32 27.37 -1.26
CA GLU A 289 -8.71 28.61 -0.78
C GLU A 289 -7.97 28.40 0.55
N ILE A 290 -8.62 27.72 1.51
CA ILE A 290 -8.03 27.40 2.81
C ILE A 290 -6.79 26.51 2.64
N LEU A 291 -6.90 25.45 1.84
CA LEU A 291 -5.80 24.54 1.56
C LEU A 291 -4.59 25.27 0.95
N LEU A 292 -4.79 26.07 -0.10
CA LEU A 292 -3.69 26.79 -0.77
C LEU A 292 -3.01 27.78 0.18
N LYS A 293 -3.77 28.46 1.05
CA LYS A 293 -3.22 29.33 2.09
C LYS A 293 -2.39 28.54 3.10
N ILE A 294 -2.85 27.38 3.56
CA ILE A 294 -2.11 26.50 4.48
C ILE A 294 -0.81 26.01 3.81
N LEU A 295 -0.89 25.46 2.60
CA LEU A 295 0.27 24.97 1.86
C LEU A 295 1.32 26.07 1.67
N THR A 296 0.90 27.27 1.29
CA THR A 296 1.81 28.41 1.11
C THR A 296 2.61 28.70 2.38
N ARG A 297 1.92 28.76 3.53
CA ARG A 297 2.48 29.14 4.83
C ARG A 297 3.30 28.04 5.49
N SER A 298 2.92 26.78 5.30
CA SER A 298 3.34 25.68 6.18
C SER A 298 3.99 24.52 5.46
N ALA A 299 3.76 24.34 4.14
CA ALA A 299 4.36 23.23 3.42
C ALA A 299 5.86 23.42 3.24
N SER A 300 6.58 22.32 3.46
CA SER A 300 8.02 22.20 3.23
C SER A 300 8.40 22.58 1.80
N SER A 301 9.61 23.13 1.64
CA SER A 301 10.20 23.28 0.31
C SER A 301 10.46 21.94 -0.38
N ASN A 302 10.48 20.83 0.35
CA ASN A 302 10.66 19.48 -0.19
C ASN A 302 9.41 18.90 -0.87
N LEU A 303 8.23 19.51 -0.67
CA LEU A 303 6.98 19.05 -1.26
C LEU A 303 7.03 19.23 -2.78
N LYS A 304 6.97 18.10 -3.50
CA LYS A 304 7.12 18.01 -4.96
C LYS A 304 5.85 17.56 -5.65
N GLU A 305 4.93 16.93 -4.93
CA GLU A 305 3.69 16.41 -5.48
C GLU A 305 2.52 16.59 -4.52
N ILE A 306 1.37 16.98 -5.08
CA ILE A 306 0.07 16.95 -4.41
C ILE A 306 -0.91 16.25 -5.34
N ARG A 307 -1.63 15.27 -4.82
CA ARG A 307 -2.67 14.53 -5.52
C ARG A 307 -3.99 14.77 -4.81
N ILE A 308 -4.98 15.24 -5.56
CA ILE A 308 -6.26 15.69 -5.01
C ILE A 308 -7.35 14.76 -5.54
N CYS A 309 -7.94 13.99 -4.62
CA CYS A 309 -9.01 13.04 -4.93
C CYS A 309 -10.32 13.77 -5.20
N ASN A 310 -10.89 14.46 -4.22
CA ASN A 310 -12.15 15.19 -4.35
C ASN A 310 -12.34 16.19 -3.20
N GLY A 311 -13.43 16.94 -3.25
CA GLY A 311 -13.89 17.84 -2.19
C GLY A 311 -13.19 19.20 -2.16
N ILE A 312 -12.39 19.47 -3.19
CA ILE A 312 -11.58 20.68 -3.32
C ILE A 312 -11.62 21.16 -4.76
N LYS A 313 -11.83 22.46 -4.93
CA LYS A 313 -11.68 23.17 -6.20
C LYS A 313 -10.87 24.43 -5.99
N PHE A 314 -10.25 24.93 -7.04
CA PHE A 314 -9.48 26.16 -6.98
C PHE A 314 -9.99 27.13 -8.03
N SER A 315 -10.28 28.37 -7.64
CA SER A 315 -10.51 29.43 -8.63
C SER A 315 -9.21 29.78 -9.34
N LEU A 316 -9.32 30.42 -10.51
CA LEU A 316 -8.18 30.96 -11.25
C LEU A 316 -7.38 31.94 -10.39
N GLU A 317 -8.03 32.85 -9.67
CA GLU A 317 -7.34 33.84 -8.85
C GLU A 317 -6.55 33.18 -7.71
N ASN A 318 -7.16 32.20 -7.02
CA ASN A 318 -6.51 31.50 -5.92
C ASN A 318 -5.31 30.67 -6.39
N LEU A 319 -5.39 30.04 -7.56
CA LEU A 319 -4.24 29.34 -8.15
C LEU A 319 -3.12 30.29 -8.54
N GLU A 320 -3.45 31.42 -9.18
CA GLU A 320 -2.44 32.42 -9.57
C GLU A 320 -1.72 32.96 -8.34
N GLU A 321 -2.47 33.35 -7.29
CA GLU A 321 -1.90 33.80 -6.02
C GLU A 321 -1.00 32.74 -5.38
N PHE A 322 -1.44 31.48 -5.37
CA PHE A 322 -0.67 30.37 -4.84
C PHE A 322 0.64 30.17 -5.60
N PHE A 323 0.61 30.13 -6.93
CA PHE A 323 1.81 29.92 -7.75
C PHE A 323 2.80 31.08 -7.62
N GLU A 324 2.32 32.32 -7.54
CA GLU A 324 3.16 33.49 -7.23
C GLU A 324 3.88 33.34 -5.89
N LYS A 325 3.18 32.88 -4.86
CA LYS A 325 3.76 32.65 -3.53
C LYS A 325 4.61 31.38 -3.45
N TRP A 326 4.48 30.46 -4.41
CA TRP A 326 5.30 29.25 -4.50
C TRP A 326 6.67 29.49 -5.16
N LYS A 327 6.91 30.69 -5.70
CA LYS A 327 8.20 31.08 -6.28
C LYS A 327 9.35 30.86 -5.29
N GLY A 328 10.42 30.24 -5.77
CA GLY A 328 11.60 29.91 -4.96
C GLY A 328 11.52 28.58 -4.21
N LYS A 329 10.38 27.88 -4.21
CA LYS A 329 10.28 26.48 -3.76
C LYS A 329 10.57 25.51 -4.92
N HIS A 330 10.67 24.22 -4.62
CA HIS A 330 10.80 23.21 -5.67
C HIS A 330 9.56 23.18 -6.56
N ALA A 331 9.78 22.88 -7.84
CA ALA A 331 8.71 22.78 -8.82
C ALA A 331 7.69 21.72 -8.41
N LEU A 332 6.41 22.12 -8.37
CA LEU A 332 5.32 21.29 -7.85
C LEU A 332 4.62 20.53 -8.96
N SER A 333 4.27 19.27 -8.70
CA SER A 333 3.38 18.46 -9.53
C SER A 333 2.01 18.38 -8.88
N ILE A 334 0.94 18.67 -9.62
CA ILE A 334 -0.43 18.57 -9.12
C ILE A 334 -1.21 17.58 -9.98
N LEU A 335 -1.76 16.55 -9.35
CA LEU A 335 -2.67 15.60 -9.99
C LEU A 335 -4.07 15.79 -9.41
N THR A 336 -5.08 15.77 -10.26
CA THR A 336 -6.48 16.00 -9.86
C THR A 336 -7.42 15.22 -10.78
N VAL A 337 -8.61 14.91 -10.28
CA VAL A 337 -9.67 14.25 -11.04
C VAL A 337 -10.74 15.21 -11.54
N ASP A 338 -10.61 16.53 -11.32
CA ASP A 338 -11.57 17.51 -11.83
C ASP A 338 -11.19 17.95 -13.25
N PRO A 339 -12.03 17.71 -14.28
CA PRO A 339 -11.72 18.10 -15.65
C PRO A 339 -11.77 19.61 -15.88
N ILE A 340 -12.27 20.43 -14.95
CA ILE A 340 -12.31 21.91 -15.08
C ILE A 340 -10.95 22.51 -15.40
N TYR A 341 -9.87 21.89 -14.92
CA TYR A 341 -8.50 22.38 -15.14
C TYR A 341 -7.98 22.17 -16.56
N LEU A 342 -8.76 21.51 -17.43
CA LEU A 342 -8.51 21.41 -18.87
C LEU A 342 -9.12 22.58 -19.65
N GLU A 343 -9.93 23.43 -19.02
CA GLU A 343 -10.47 24.62 -19.67
C GLU A 343 -9.37 25.60 -20.08
N GLU A 344 -9.68 26.44 -21.08
CA GLU A 344 -8.69 27.28 -21.76
C GLU A 344 -7.98 28.25 -20.81
N ASP A 345 -8.72 28.87 -19.89
CA ASP A 345 -8.18 29.85 -18.97
C ASP A 345 -7.26 29.20 -17.91
N TYR A 346 -7.66 28.05 -17.34
CA TYR A 346 -6.80 27.28 -16.43
C TYR A 346 -5.54 26.78 -17.15
N THR A 347 -5.70 26.26 -18.36
CA THR A 347 -4.58 25.75 -19.17
C THR A 347 -3.57 26.85 -19.47
N LYS A 348 -4.03 28.06 -19.83
CA LYS A 348 -3.16 29.23 -20.04
C LYS A 348 -2.39 29.59 -18.78
N LEU A 349 -3.07 29.67 -17.63
CA LEU A 349 -2.46 29.97 -16.34
C LEU A 349 -1.41 28.93 -15.98
N ILE A 350 -1.77 27.65 -16.00
CA ILE A 350 -0.89 26.52 -15.68
C ILE A 350 0.35 26.54 -16.60
N ASN A 351 0.18 26.75 -17.91
CA ASN A 351 1.30 26.74 -18.85
C ASN A 351 2.27 27.92 -18.65
N LYS A 352 1.76 29.10 -18.25
CA LYS A 352 2.60 30.23 -17.82
C LYS A 352 3.51 29.80 -16.67
N TYR A 353 2.94 29.25 -15.59
CA TYR A 353 3.72 28.83 -14.40
C TYR A 353 4.57 27.57 -14.61
N LYS A 354 4.23 26.73 -15.60
CA LYS A 354 5.12 25.66 -16.08
C LYS A 354 6.36 26.21 -16.78
N SER A 355 6.18 27.22 -17.65
CA SER A 355 7.30 27.86 -18.35
C SER A 355 8.25 28.60 -17.40
N ASP A 356 7.72 29.12 -16.29
CA ASP A 356 8.48 29.76 -15.22
C ASP A 356 9.18 28.75 -14.29
N GLY A 357 8.99 27.44 -14.49
CA GLY A 357 9.58 26.37 -13.67
C GLY A 357 8.99 26.22 -12.27
N ILE A 358 7.85 26.87 -11.98
CA ILE A 358 7.16 26.80 -10.68
C ILE A 358 6.30 25.54 -10.61
N ILE A 359 5.66 25.18 -11.72
CA ILE A 359 4.91 23.94 -11.87
C ILE A 359 5.69 23.00 -12.77
N LYS A 360 5.94 21.79 -12.27
CA LYS A 360 6.52 20.72 -13.08
C LYS A 360 5.45 20.09 -13.95
N ASP A 361 4.37 19.64 -13.31
CA ASP A 361 3.26 18.95 -13.96
C ASP A 361 1.93 19.41 -13.32
N PHE A 362 0.89 19.51 -14.13
CA PHE A 362 -0.49 19.67 -13.67
C PHE A 362 -1.33 18.81 -14.59
N LYS A 363 -1.95 17.75 -14.06
CA LYS A 363 -2.58 16.70 -14.87
C LYS A 363 -3.95 16.33 -14.29
N TYR A 364 -4.92 16.26 -15.20
CA TYR A 364 -6.16 15.53 -14.99
C TYR A 364 -5.87 14.04 -15.13
N VAL A 365 -6.30 13.23 -14.16
CA VAL A 365 -6.16 11.77 -14.13
C VAL A 365 -7.47 11.14 -13.65
N ASN A 366 -7.67 9.86 -13.93
CA ASN A 366 -8.79 9.12 -13.32
C ASN A 366 -8.43 8.68 -11.87
N HIS A 367 -9.43 8.26 -11.10
CA HIS A 367 -9.23 7.80 -9.72
C HIS A 367 -8.21 6.66 -9.59
N ALA A 368 -8.27 5.68 -10.50
CA ALA A 368 -7.35 4.54 -10.47
C ALA A 368 -5.88 4.97 -10.66
N GLU A 369 -5.61 5.91 -11.56
CA GLU A 369 -4.26 6.47 -11.78
C GLU A 369 -3.76 7.27 -10.57
N LEU A 370 -4.67 8.00 -9.91
CA LEU A 370 -4.36 8.78 -8.72
C LEU A 370 -3.90 7.87 -7.56
N ASP A 371 -4.57 6.73 -7.40
CA ASP A 371 -4.33 5.74 -6.33
C ASP A 371 -3.14 4.82 -6.65
N ASN A 372 -3.00 4.36 -7.90
CA ASN A 372 -2.00 3.35 -8.30
C ASN A 372 -0.54 3.86 -8.31
N SER A 373 -0.33 5.16 -8.17
CA SER A 373 1.00 5.78 -8.23
C SER A 373 1.97 5.38 -7.10
N TYR A 374 1.53 4.59 -6.11
CA TYR A 374 2.37 4.10 -5.01
C TYR A 374 2.61 2.59 -5.03
N THR A 375 2.23 1.90 -6.12
CA THR A 375 2.53 0.48 -6.27
C THR A 375 4.01 0.29 -6.61
N LEU A 376 4.81 0.08 -5.57
CA LEU A 376 6.18 -0.47 -5.64
C LEU A 376 6.16 -1.93 -6.12
#